data_AF-A0A3G7UEY9-F1
#
_entry.id   AF-A0A3G7UEY9-F1
#
_cell.length_a   1.000
_cell.length_b   1.000
_cell.length_c   1.000
_cell.angle_alpha   90.00
_cell.angle_beta   90.00
_cell.angle_gamma   90.00
#
_symmetry.space_group_name_H-M   'P 1'
#
loop_
_entity.id
_entity.type
_entity.pdbx_description
1 polymer ?
#
loop_
_entity_poly.entity_id
_entity_poly.type
_entity_poly.pdbx_seq_one_letter_code
_entity_poly.pdbx_strand_id
1 'polypeptide(L)'
;MTPEPQRVGGYRVYTAQSIERLAFIKCAQQLGFKLKELQEILLGYDGNALPWERANQAIAHKKHALAEQIAVLQRMQAGLIVFETQLKDAQGHCSSISSVAI
;
A
#
# COMPACT_ATOMS: atom_id res chain seq x y z
N MET A 1 -16.02 15.16 13.81
CA MET A 1 -15.92 16.47 13.12
C MET A 1 -14.52 17.00 13.36
N THR A 2 -13.74 17.26 12.32
CA THR A 2 -12.40 17.84 12.43
C THR A 2 -12.51 19.30 12.87
N PRO A 3 -11.76 19.77 13.89
CA PRO A 3 -11.82 21.17 14.32
C PRO A 3 -11.35 22.07 13.18
N GLU A 4 -12.13 23.10 12.86
CA GLU A 4 -11.78 24.06 11.82
C GLU A 4 -10.59 24.92 12.26
N PRO A 5 -9.56 25.10 11.40
CA PRO A 5 -8.42 25.96 11.72
C PRO A 5 -8.87 27.41 11.86
N GLN A 6 -8.26 28.12 12.82
CA GLN A 6 -8.51 29.54 13.07
C GLN A 6 -8.22 30.36 11.81
N ARG A 7 -9.23 31.07 11.31
CA ARG A 7 -9.16 31.89 10.10
C ARG A 7 -8.80 33.32 10.49
N VAL A 8 -7.71 33.84 9.94
CA VAL A 8 -7.40 35.28 9.94
C VAL A 8 -7.50 35.75 8.49
N GLY A 9 -8.62 36.38 8.15
CA GLY A 9 -8.91 36.94 6.82
C GLY A 9 -8.68 35.97 5.66
N GLY A 10 -9.63 35.10 5.32
CA GLY A 10 -9.57 34.22 4.13
C GLY A 10 -8.50 33.11 4.14
N TYR A 11 -7.41 33.25 4.90
CA TYR A 11 -6.29 32.32 4.95
C TYR A 11 -6.41 31.37 6.16
N ARG A 12 -6.04 30.09 5.94
CA ARG A 12 -5.91 29.09 7.00
C ARG A 12 -4.55 29.30 7.69
N VAL A 13 -4.56 29.59 8.99
CA VAL A 13 -3.33 29.66 9.79
C VAL A 13 -2.92 28.24 10.16
N TYR A 14 -1.84 27.75 9.56
CA TYR A 14 -1.23 26.46 9.93
C TYR A 14 -0.16 26.71 10.99
N THR A 15 -0.35 26.14 12.18
CA THR A 15 0.69 26.09 13.21
C THR A 15 1.79 25.09 12.80
N ALA A 16 3.00 25.18 13.36
CA ALA A 16 4.07 24.20 13.11
C ALA A 16 3.61 22.74 13.36
N GLN A 17 2.76 22.55 14.37
CA GLN A 17 2.10 21.29 14.72
C GLN A 17 1.20 20.73 13.59
N SER A 18 0.59 21.62 12.79
CA SER A 18 -0.20 21.25 11.63
C SER A 18 0.68 20.75 10.47
N ILE A 19 1.89 21.30 10.33
CA ILE A 19 2.86 20.90 9.31
C ILE A 19 3.41 19.50 9.63
N GLU A 20 3.80 19.24 10.88
CA GLU A 20 4.28 17.92 11.31
C GLU A 20 3.21 16.84 11.12
N ARG A 21 1.95 17.14 11.43
CA ARG A 21 0.82 16.23 11.18
C ARG A 21 0.65 15.94 9.69
N LEU A 22 0.75 16.94 8.82
CA LEU A 22 0.65 16.75 7.38
C LEU A 22 1.83 15.96 6.81
N ALA A 23 3.04 16.18 7.32
CA ALA A 23 4.22 15.40 6.95
C ALA A 23 4.05 13.92 7.35
N PHE A 24 3.59 13.65 8.57
CA PHE A 24 3.27 12.30 9.03
C PHE A 24 2.23 11.61 8.14
N ILE A 25 1.11 12.30 7.85
CA ILE A 25 0.04 11.77 6.99
C ILE A 25 0.59 11.46 5.59
N LYS A 26 1.40 12.36 5.01
CA LYS A 26 2.00 12.15 3.69
C LYS A 26 2.94 10.95 3.67
N CYS A 27 3.82 10.81 4.66
CA CYS A 27 4.70 9.64 4.76
C CYS A 27 3.89 8.35 4.87
N ALA A 28 2.85 8.31 5.70
CA ALA A 28 2.03 7.12 5.85
C ALA A 28 1.24 6.79 4.56
N GLN A 29 0.74 7.80 3.84
CA GLN A 29 0.08 7.59 2.55
C GLN A 29 1.02 6.97 1.50
N GLN A 30 2.30 7.39 1.47
CA GLN A 30 3.31 6.77 0.58
C GLN A 30 3.55 5.29 0.91
N LEU A 31 3.32 4.89 2.16
CA LEU A 31 3.42 3.50 2.62
C LEU A 31 2.10 2.71 2.44
N GLY A 32 1.13 3.28 1.71
CA GLY A 32 -0.12 2.63 1.37
C GLY A 32 -1.23 2.77 2.41
N PHE A 33 -1.06 3.59 3.46
CA PHE A 33 -2.14 3.89 4.40
C PHE A 33 -3.23 4.73 3.75
N LYS A 34 -4.48 4.31 3.93
CA LYS A 34 -5.67 5.06 3.53
C LYS A 34 -5.93 6.17 4.55
N LEU A 35 -6.52 7.27 4.09
CA LEU A 35 -6.85 8.41 4.95
C LEU A 35 -7.76 8.01 6.12
N LYS A 36 -8.67 7.05 5.91
CA LYS A 36 -9.55 6.52 6.97
C LYS A 36 -8.77 5.80 8.08
N GLU A 37 -7.80 4.95 7.71
CA GLU A 37 -6.93 4.25 8.67
C GLU A 37 -6.13 5.27 9.50
N LEU A 38 -5.65 6.34 8.87
CA LEU A 38 -4.92 7.41 9.55
C LEU A 38 -5.82 8.26 10.45
N GLN A 39 -7.09 8.46 10.08
CA GLN A 39 -8.06 9.15 10.94
C GLN A 39 -8.34 8.37 12.23
N GLU A 40 -8.40 7.04 12.16
CA GLU A 40 -8.59 6.17 13.33
C GLU A 40 -7.35 6.20 14.24
N ILE A 41 -6.15 6.15 13.66
CA ILE A 41 -4.89 6.26 14.43
C ILE A 41 -4.82 7.63 15.13
N LEU A 42 -5.17 8.70 14.43
CA LEU A 42 -5.14 10.08 14.93
C LEU A 42 -6.42 10.48 15.69
N LEU A 43 -7.30 9.53 16.02
CA LEU A 43 -8.55 9.81 16.71
C LEU A 43 -8.26 10.24 18.16
N GLY A 44 -8.65 11.47 18.52
CA GLY A 44 -8.32 12.09 19.81
C GLY A 44 -6.92 12.70 19.88
N TYR A 45 -6.23 12.86 18.73
CA TYR A 45 -4.97 13.59 18.66
C TYR A 45 -5.23 15.10 18.50
N ASP A 46 -5.02 15.84 19.58
CA ASP A 46 -5.21 17.30 19.65
C ASP A 46 -3.90 18.08 19.50
N GLY A 47 -2.80 17.41 19.15
CA GLY A 47 -1.49 18.03 18.90
C GLY A 47 -0.43 17.78 19.98
N ASN A 48 -0.82 17.35 21.19
CA ASN A 48 0.13 17.25 22.31
C ASN A 48 1.08 16.03 22.22
N ALA A 49 0.57 14.83 21.97
CA ALA A 49 1.39 13.62 21.86
C ALA A 49 0.78 12.63 20.88
N LEU A 50 1.57 12.20 19.89
CA LEU A 50 1.12 11.18 18.93
C LEU A 50 0.81 9.88 19.68
N PRO A 51 -0.31 9.20 19.38
CA PRO A 51 -0.65 7.91 19.99
C PRO A 51 0.24 6.80 19.40
N TRP A 52 1.50 6.75 19.85
CA TRP A 52 2.55 5.87 19.34
C TRP A 52 2.17 4.39 19.35
N GLU A 53 1.43 3.94 20.35
CA GLU A 53 0.98 2.55 20.44
C GLU A 53 0.00 2.17 19.34
N ARG A 54 -1.00 3.04 19.06
CA ARG A 54 -1.95 2.84 17.95
C ARG A 54 -1.24 2.91 16.60
N ALA A 55 -0.30 3.83 16.45
CA ALA A 55 0.51 3.94 15.23
C ALA A 55 1.32 2.67 14.99
N ASN A 56 1.99 2.13 16.02
CA ASN A 56 2.75 0.89 15.92
C ASN A 56 1.86 -0.32 15.58
N GLN A 57 0.70 -0.45 16.22
CA GLN A 57 -0.26 -1.51 15.89
C GLN A 57 -0.73 -1.43 14.43
N ALA A 58 -1.06 -0.23 13.97
CA ALA A 58 -1.50 -0.05 12.59
C ALA A 58 -0.37 -0.34 11.57
N ILE A 59 0.88 0.01 11.88
CA ILE A 59 2.05 -0.36 11.08
C ILE A 59 2.24 -1.87 11.05
N ALA A 60 2.12 -2.56 12.19
CA ALA A 60 2.22 -4.02 12.24
C ALA A 60 1.15 -4.70 11.37
N HIS A 61 -0.10 -4.26 11.49
CA HIS A 61 -1.19 -4.75 10.64
C HIS A 61 -0.92 -4.49 9.15
N LYS A 62 -0.44 -3.29 8.80
CA LYS A 62 -0.14 -2.95 7.41
C LYS A 62 0.97 -3.81 6.83
N LYS A 63 2.02 -4.07 7.60
CA LYS A 63 3.12 -4.97 7.22
C LYS A 63 2.60 -6.38 6.96
N HIS A 64 1.72 -6.89 7.82
CA HIS A 64 1.13 -8.22 7.64
C HIS A 64 0.28 -8.31 6.36
N ALA A 65 -0.63 -7.37 6.17
CA ALA A 65 -1.48 -7.32 4.97
C ALA A 65 -0.67 -7.16 3.67
N LEU A 66 0.45 -6.44 3.73
CA LEU A 66 1.36 -6.31 2.59
C LEU A 66 2.09 -7.62 2.30
N ALA A 67 2.56 -8.33 3.34
CA ALA A 67 3.22 -9.63 3.19
C ALA A 67 2.29 -10.67 2.56
N GLU A 68 1.01 -10.70 2.96
CA GLU A 68 0.00 -11.56 2.36
C GLU A 68 -0.23 -11.24 0.87
N GLN A 69 -0.33 -9.95 0.52
CA GLN A 69 -0.47 -9.53 -0.87
C GLN A 69 0.76 -9.92 -1.71
N ILE A 70 1.97 -9.74 -1.17
CA ILE A 70 3.21 -10.16 -1.83
C ILE A 70 3.18 -11.67 -2.08
N ALA A 71 2.79 -12.47 -1.09
CA ALA A 71 2.71 -13.92 -1.24
C ALA A 71 1.69 -14.35 -2.31
N VAL A 72 0.56 -13.65 -2.44
CA VAL A 72 -0.41 -13.88 -3.52
C VAL A 72 0.21 -13.54 -4.87
N LEU A 73 0.82 -12.36 -5.01
CA LEU A 73 1.41 -11.91 -6.27
C LEU A 73 2.57 -12.82 -6.71
N GLN A 74 3.40 -13.28 -5.78
CA GLN A 74 4.48 -14.22 -6.06
C GLN A 74 3.95 -15.57 -6.58
N ARG A 75 2.86 -16.09 -6.00
CA ARG A 75 2.22 -17.31 -6.50
C ARG A 75 1.66 -17.13 -7.91
N MET A 76 1.01 -15.99 -8.18
CA MET A 76 0.51 -15.68 -9.52
C MET A 76 1.65 -15.57 -10.53
N GLN A 77 2.74 -14.89 -10.17
CA GLN A 77 3.94 -14.77 -11.00
C GLN A 77 4.55 -16.15 -11.30
N ALA A 78 4.69 -17.01 -10.29
CA ALA A 78 5.18 -18.37 -10.48
C ALA A 78 4.27 -19.17 -11.43
N GLY A 79 2.95 -19.04 -11.31
CA GLY A 79 1.98 -19.63 -12.23
C GLY A 79 2.15 -19.15 -13.66
N LEU A 80 2.39 -17.85 -13.88
CA LEU A 80 2.63 -17.28 -15.21
C LEU A 80 3.93 -17.81 -15.83
N ILE A 81 5.00 -17.96 -15.04
CA ILE A 81 6.28 -18.53 -15.51
C ILE A 81 6.07 -19.97 -15.97
N VAL A 82 5.40 -20.80 -15.15
CA VAL A 82 5.12 -22.20 -15.49
C VAL A 82 4.26 -22.30 -16.75
N PHE A 83 3.22 -21.46 -16.86
CA PHE A 83 2.37 -21.43 -18.03
C PHE A 83 3.12 -21.02 -19.30
N GLU A 84 4.01 -20.02 -19.21
CA GLU A 84 4.87 -19.61 -20.32
C GLU A 84 5.80 -20.75 -20.78
N THR A 85 6.41 -21.49 -19.84
CA THR A 85 7.25 -22.66 -20.17
C THR A 85 6.44 -23.72 -20.91
N GLN A 86 5.25 -24.07 -20.42
CA GLN A 86 4.38 -25.06 -21.06
C GLN A 86 3.99 -24.65 -22.49
N LEU A 87 3.71 -23.36 -22.73
CA LEU A 87 3.42 -22.86 -24.07
C LEU A 87 4.63 -23.02 -25.02
N LYS A 88 5.84 -22.69 -24.55
CA LYS A 88 7.07 -22.85 -25.34
C LYS A 88 7.34 -24.32 -25.68
N ASP A 89 7.15 -25.22 -24.71
CA ASP A 89 7.32 -26.65 -24.91
C ASP A 89 6.32 -27.21 -25.92
N ALA A 90 5.04 -26.81 -25.83
CA ALA A 90 4.01 -27.23 -26.78
C ALA A 90 4.31 -26.75 -28.22
N GLN A 91 4.84 -25.53 -28.38
CA GLN A 91 5.29 -25.02 -29.68
C GLN A 91 6.49 -25.80 -30.24
N GLY A 92 7.45 -26.16 -29.38
CA GLY A 92 8.60 -27.00 -29.77
C GLY A 92 8.19 -28.41 -30.20
N HIS A 93 7.25 -29.04 -29.49
CA HIS A 93 6.72 -30.35 -29.85
C HIS A 93 5.90 -30.31 -31.15
N CYS A 94 5.09 -29.27 -31.38
CA CYS A 94 4.34 -29.12 -32.63
C CYS A 94 5.24 -28.90 -33.86
N SER A 95 6.35 -28.16 -33.68
CA SER A 95 7.35 -27.95 -34.73
C SER A 95 8.11 -29.24 -35.09
N SER A 96 8.18 -30.21 -34.16
CA SER A 96 8.86 -31.50 -34.35
C SER A 96 7.96 -32.53 -35.04
N ILE A 97 6.64 -32.47 -34.81
CA ILE A 97 5.66 -33.41 -35.38
C ILE A 97 5.37 -33.11 -36.86
N SER A 98 5.52 -31.86 -37.31
CA SER A 98 5.32 -31.50 -38.72
C SER A 98 6.46 -31.96 -39.65
N SER A 99 7.54 -32.56 -39.14
CA SER A 99 8.67 -33.05 -39.96
C SER A 99 8.64 -34.57 -40.23
N VAL A 100 7.60 -35.28 -39.78
CA VAL A 100 7.37 -36.70 -40.10
C VAL A 100 6.01 -36.85 -40.78
N ALA A 101 5.93 -36.40 -42.02
CA ALA A 101 4.86 -36.77 -42.93
C ALA A 101 5.42 -36.85 -44.36
N ILE A 102 5.72 -38.11 -44.75
CA ILE A 102 5.84 -38.68 -46.10
C ILE A 102 7.02 -38.19 -46.96
#